data_AF-R4LHT7-F1
#
_entry.id   AF-R4LHT7-F1
#
_cell.length_a   1.000
_cell.length_b   1.000
_cell.length_c   1.000
_cell.angle_alpha   90.00
_cell.angle_beta   90.00
_cell.angle_gamma   90.00
#
_symmetry.space_group_name_H-M   'P 1'
#
loop_
_entity.id
_entity.type
_entity.pdbx_description
1 polymer ?
#
loop_
_entity_poly.entity_id
_entity_poly.type
_entity_poly.pdbx_seq_one_letter_code
_entity_poly.pdbx_strand_id
1 'polypeptide(L)'
;MQPQKAAGAPEPDRSLIQALTQLEPHYWASGLVIRGMAQAGIADSLADGPRTAAAIAEACSLHAATAARFLRACETVGMIERIGDGYCLTQAGQLLRSDIPSLRGFVISVNDPGMTRPWERLAEALTTGKSPARDTLAGRDFWEHLEATPAEAAAYAECMVPTSRLAGETVVAALPTHRFSRVVDVGGSPGSLIGKVLAAAPDARGVVLDLPWALPYCTRELDEHGVADRVELVAGDFFDDVPAGGDLYVLKNILVDWEDADALRILGNCRKAAAPGARLLVIDWALTDYPSFTHVNDIDALLVTGGRIRTEAEQLDLLSEAGFQEPHRLVVPGQEGSPMVLLQAAVPE
;
A
#
# COMPACT_ATOMS: atom_id res chain seq x y z
N MET A 1 -20.00 35.06 51.18
CA MET A 1 -19.89 33.91 50.26
C MET A 1 -18.71 34.19 49.33
N GLN A 2 -17.53 33.63 49.63
CA GLN A 2 -16.38 33.73 48.73
C GLN A 2 -16.55 32.70 47.59
N PRO A 3 -16.23 33.04 46.34
CA PRO A 3 -16.23 32.05 45.26
C PRO A 3 -15.13 31.04 45.53
N GLN A 4 -15.53 29.77 45.59
CA GLN A 4 -14.63 28.62 45.68
C GLN A 4 -13.77 28.62 44.41
N LYS A 5 -12.48 28.96 44.53
CA LYS A 5 -11.51 28.79 43.44
C LYS A 5 -11.60 27.33 42.99
N ALA A 6 -11.94 27.12 41.72
CA ALA A 6 -11.80 25.83 41.08
C ALA A 6 -10.37 25.33 41.34
N ALA A 7 -10.23 24.13 41.90
CA ALA A 7 -8.93 23.49 42.02
C ALA A 7 -8.29 23.47 40.62
N GLY A 8 -7.11 24.07 40.49
CA GLY A 8 -6.39 24.10 39.21
C GLY A 8 -6.15 22.67 38.73
N ALA A 9 -6.26 22.45 37.41
CA ALA A 9 -5.93 21.16 36.82
C ALA A 9 -4.52 20.72 37.27
N PRO A 10 -4.31 19.44 37.62
CA PRO A 10 -3.01 18.96 38.05
C PRO A 10 -1.96 19.18 36.94
N GLU A 11 -0.74 19.56 37.31
CA GLU A 11 0.37 19.62 36.35
C GLU A 11 0.61 18.23 35.74
N PRO A 12 0.82 18.14 34.41
CA PRO A 12 1.04 16.86 33.75
C PRO A 12 2.34 16.19 34.22
N ASP A 13 2.29 14.87 34.39
CA ASP A 13 3.45 14.06 34.77
C ASP A 13 4.57 14.23 33.74
N ARG A 14 5.78 14.55 34.22
CA ARG A 14 6.97 14.75 33.38
C ARG A 14 7.26 13.55 32.47
N SER A 15 7.00 12.33 32.91
CA SER A 15 7.16 11.12 32.10
C SER A 15 6.16 11.06 30.94
N LEU A 16 4.92 11.53 31.16
CA LEU A 16 3.91 11.66 30.11
C LEU A 16 4.23 12.79 29.14
N ILE A 17 4.76 13.92 29.63
CA ILE A 17 5.26 15.01 28.78
C ILE A 17 6.42 14.50 27.90
N GLN A 18 7.33 13.71 28.47
CA GLN A 18 8.44 13.12 27.72
C GLN A 18 7.95 12.10 26.70
N ALA A 19 6.99 11.24 27.06
CA ALA A 19 6.39 10.29 26.15
C ALA A 19 5.69 11.01 24.98
N LEU A 20 4.90 12.06 25.26
CA LEU A 20 4.21 12.84 24.23
C LEU A 20 5.19 13.58 23.32
N THR A 21 6.22 14.21 23.89
CA THR A 21 7.26 14.92 23.10
C THR A 21 8.16 13.97 22.31
N GLN A 22 8.21 12.68 22.65
CA GLN A 22 8.82 11.66 21.80
C GLN A 22 7.90 11.19 20.66
N LEU A 23 6.58 11.26 20.84
CA LEU A 23 5.61 10.87 19.79
C LEU A 23 5.46 11.97 18.72
N GLU A 24 5.41 13.24 19.12
CA GLU A 24 4.96 14.37 18.28
C GLU A 24 5.90 14.73 17.10
N PRO A 25 7.23 14.91 17.25
CA PRO A 25 8.10 15.18 16.11
C PRO A 25 8.65 13.90 15.44
N HIS A 26 8.75 12.78 16.15
CA HIS A 26 9.54 11.65 15.67
C HIS A 26 8.78 10.68 14.77
N TYR A 27 7.46 10.54 14.86
CA TYR A 27 6.77 9.56 14.00
C TYR A 27 6.81 9.99 12.52
N TRP A 28 6.34 11.20 12.22
CA TRP A 28 6.32 11.73 10.86
C TRP A 28 7.72 12.09 10.33
N ALA A 29 8.54 12.76 11.14
CA ALA A 29 9.89 13.15 10.69
C ALA A 29 10.80 11.93 10.49
N SER A 30 10.59 10.82 11.21
CA SER A 30 11.36 9.59 10.95
C SER A 30 11.04 9.04 9.56
N GLY A 31 9.75 8.98 9.19
CA GLY A 31 9.34 8.60 7.83
C GLY A 31 10.00 9.47 6.76
N LEU A 32 10.00 10.79 6.94
CA LEU A 32 10.65 11.72 6.01
C LEU A 32 12.18 11.59 5.98
N VAL A 33 12.83 11.26 7.09
CA VAL A 33 14.28 10.98 7.13
C VAL A 33 14.59 9.69 6.35
N ILE A 34 13.80 8.63 6.55
CA ILE A 34 14.00 7.37 5.82
C ILE A 34 13.74 7.59 4.33
N ARG A 35 12.69 8.35 3.95
CA ARG A 35 12.45 8.76 2.55
C ARG A 35 13.60 9.56 1.97
N GLY A 36 14.14 10.53 2.70
CA GLY A 36 15.29 11.30 2.25
C GLY A 36 16.53 10.43 2.01
N MET A 37 16.76 9.44 2.88
CA MET A 37 17.84 8.47 2.72
C MET A 37 17.65 7.60 1.47
N ALA A 38 16.42 7.12 1.26
CA ALA A 38 16.03 6.39 0.06
C ALA A 38 16.28 7.23 -1.19
N GLN A 39 15.68 8.42 -1.30
CA GLN A 39 15.81 9.30 -2.47
C GLN A 39 17.26 9.68 -2.80
N ALA A 40 18.08 9.93 -1.78
CA ALA A 40 19.47 10.30 -1.94
C ALA A 40 20.39 9.15 -2.38
N GLY A 41 19.90 7.90 -2.44
CA GLY A 41 20.71 6.74 -2.82
C GLY A 41 21.80 6.40 -1.79
N ILE A 42 21.60 6.78 -0.53
CA ILE A 42 22.60 6.57 0.54
C ILE A 42 22.78 5.08 0.82
N ALA A 43 21.70 4.29 0.80
CA ALA A 43 21.77 2.86 1.00
C ALA A 43 22.65 2.17 -0.06
N ASP A 44 22.48 2.54 -1.32
CA ASP A 44 23.28 2.02 -2.43
C ASP A 44 24.76 2.40 -2.27
N SER A 45 25.05 3.63 -1.83
CA SER A 45 26.43 4.07 -1.57
C SER A 45 27.14 3.26 -0.47
N LEU A 46 26.40 2.62 0.43
CA LEU A 46 26.91 1.85 1.57
C LEU A 46 26.85 0.33 1.35
N ALA A 47 26.43 -0.14 0.16
CA ALA A 47 26.23 -1.56 -0.12
C ALA A 47 27.51 -2.39 0.03
N ASP A 48 28.67 -1.82 -0.34
CA ASP A 48 29.98 -2.49 -0.30
C ASP A 48 30.75 -2.31 1.01
N GLY A 49 30.13 -1.69 2.03
CA GLY A 49 30.71 -1.52 3.35
C GLY A 49 30.81 -0.07 3.84
N PRO A 50 31.49 0.16 4.98
CA PRO A 50 31.45 1.45 5.65
C PRO A 50 32.09 2.58 4.84
N ARG A 51 31.49 3.78 4.86
CA ARG A 51 32.03 4.99 4.22
C ARG A 51 31.98 6.21 5.13
N THR A 52 32.92 7.13 4.97
CA THR A 52 32.90 8.41 5.68
C THR A 52 31.76 9.30 5.19
N ALA A 53 31.31 10.25 6.02
CA ALA A 53 30.28 11.20 5.63
C ALA A 53 30.64 12.00 4.37
N ALA A 54 31.93 12.33 4.18
CA ALA A 54 32.41 13.02 2.99
C ALA A 54 32.30 12.15 1.73
N ALA A 55 32.69 10.88 1.83
CA ALA A 55 32.60 9.93 0.72
C ALA A 55 31.14 9.63 0.33
N ILE A 56 30.23 9.53 1.31
CA ILE A 56 28.79 9.39 1.06
C ILE A 56 28.25 10.65 0.36
N ALA A 57 28.62 11.84 0.85
CA ALA A 57 28.16 13.09 0.26
C ALA A 57 28.64 13.24 -1.20
N GLU A 58 29.89 12.88 -1.50
CA GLU A 58 30.42 12.87 -2.86
C GLU A 58 29.68 11.86 -3.74
N ALA A 59 29.55 10.60 -3.30
CA ALA A 59 28.89 9.55 -4.06
C ALA A 59 27.41 9.86 -4.38
N CYS A 60 26.70 10.49 -3.44
CA CYS A 60 25.28 10.84 -3.56
C CYS A 60 25.05 12.27 -4.09
N SER A 61 26.10 13.01 -4.48
CA SER A 61 26.00 14.42 -4.91
C SER A 61 25.29 15.34 -3.89
N LEU A 62 25.58 15.15 -2.60
CA LEU A 62 24.99 15.91 -1.50
C LEU A 62 25.91 17.03 -1.01
N HIS A 63 25.32 18.10 -0.48
CA HIS A 63 26.08 19.12 0.23
C HIS A 63 26.69 18.56 1.52
N ALA A 64 28.02 18.51 1.59
CA ALA A 64 28.78 17.80 2.63
C ALA A 64 28.35 18.10 4.08
N ALA A 65 28.22 19.37 4.45
CA ALA A 65 27.83 19.73 5.82
C ALA A 65 26.38 19.35 6.15
N THR A 66 25.49 19.37 5.15
CA THR A 66 24.09 18.94 5.31
C THR A 66 24.01 17.41 5.39
N ALA A 67 24.74 16.71 4.53
CA ALA A 67 24.83 15.24 4.56
C ALA A 67 25.32 14.74 5.92
N ALA A 68 26.37 15.35 6.48
CA ALA A 68 26.87 15.00 7.81
C ALA A 68 25.82 15.18 8.93
N ARG A 69 24.96 16.21 8.84
CA ARG A 69 23.83 16.40 9.76
C ARG A 69 22.76 15.34 9.54
N PHE A 70 22.44 15.06 8.28
CA PHE A 70 21.42 14.10 7.89
C PHE A 70 21.78 12.67 8.28
N LEU A 71 23.03 12.25 8.10
CA LEU A 71 23.50 10.92 8.52
C LEU A 71 23.33 10.69 10.02
N ARG A 72 23.47 11.72 10.87
CA ARG A 72 23.14 11.59 12.30
C ARG A 72 21.64 11.36 12.54
N ALA A 73 20.77 11.93 11.70
CA ALA A 73 19.35 11.65 11.76
C ALA A 73 19.05 10.22 11.28
N CYS A 74 19.67 9.77 10.18
CA CYS A 74 19.57 8.38 9.70
C CYS A 74 20.04 7.36 10.75
N GLU A 75 21.10 7.69 11.49
CA GLU A 75 21.58 6.89 12.63
C GLU A 75 20.55 6.87 13.76
N THR A 76 19.94 8.01 14.07
CA THR A 76 18.92 8.13 15.13
C THR A 76 17.67 7.30 14.82
N VAL A 77 17.25 7.24 13.55
CA VAL A 77 16.10 6.42 13.12
C VAL A 77 16.47 4.95 12.85
N GLY A 78 17.73 4.56 13.12
CA GLY A 78 18.17 3.16 13.08
C GLY A 78 18.46 2.59 11.68
N MET A 79 18.61 3.42 10.66
CA MET A 79 18.88 2.94 9.29
C MET A 79 20.37 2.75 8.99
N ILE A 80 21.24 3.49 9.70
CA ILE A 80 22.68 3.33 9.62
C ILE A 80 23.29 3.33 11.01
N GLU A 81 24.52 2.85 11.14
CA GLU A 81 25.29 2.90 12.37
C GLU A 81 26.70 3.44 12.10
N ARG A 82 27.28 4.10 13.09
CA ARG A 82 28.65 4.63 12.99
C ARG A 82 29.67 3.55 13.33
N ILE A 83 30.62 3.33 12.43
CA ILE A 83 31.76 2.44 12.61
C ILE A 83 33.05 3.24 12.35
N GLY A 84 33.87 3.41 13.40
CA GLY A 84 35.07 4.24 13.33
C GLY A 84 34.73 5.69 12.97
N ASP A 85 35.31 6.18 11.87
CA ASP A 85 35.05 7.51 11.30
C ASP A 85 33.99 7.49 10.18
N GLY A 86 33.38 6.33 9.91
CA GLY A 86 32.39 6.13 8.86
C GLY A 86 31.04 5.60 9.36
N TYR A 87 30.19 5.26 8.40
CA TYR A 87 28.85 4.72 8.60
C TYR A 87 28.66 3.45 7.78
N CYS A 88 27.86 2.51 8.27
CA CYS A 88 27.37 1.36 7.49
C CYS A 88 25.86 1.15 7.68
N LEU A 89 25.26 0.29 6.86
CA LEU A 89 23.84 -0.03 6.95
C LEU A 89 23.55 -0.95 8.13
N THR A 90 22.45 -0.70 8.83
CA THR A 90 21.82 -1.68 9.72
C THR A 90 21.05 -2.73 8.90
N GLN A 91 20.51 -3.76 9.56
CA GLN A 91 19.60 -4.71 8.89
C GLN A 91 18.38 -4.03 8.26
N ALA A 92 17.79 -3.04 8.94
CA ALA A 92 16.69 -2.25 8.38
C ALA A 92 17.17 -1.40 7.19
N GLY A 93 18.34 -0.76 7.30
CA GLY A 93 18.96 0.02 6.23
C GLY A 93 19.18 -0.75 4.93
N GLN A 94 19.53 -2.04 5.04
CA GLN A 94 19.74 -2.90 3.87
C GLN A 94 18.48 -3.03 3.01
N LEU A 95 17.28 -2.95 3.60
CA LEU A 95 16.01 -3.03 2.87
C LEU A 95 15.76 -1.87 1.90
N LEU A 96 16.58 -0.81 1.93
CA LEU A 96 16.49 0.33 1.01
C LEU A 96 17.42 0.22 -0.21
N ARG A 97 18.26 -0.81 -0.28
CA ARG A 97 19.16 -1.03 -1.41
C ARG A 97 18.37 -1.37 -2.67
N SER A 98 18.84 -0.89 -3.81
CA SER A 98 18.22 -1.11 -5.13
C SER A 98 18.57 -2.45 -5.77
N ASP A 99 19.59 -3.15 -5.28
CA ASP A 99 20.07 -4.43 -5.82
C ASP A 99 19.43 -5.67 -5.17
N ILE A 100 18.38 -5.47 -4.37
CA ILE A 100 17.59 -6.51 -3.72
C ILE A 100 16.10 -6.26 -3.96
N PRO A 101 15.20 -7.22 -3.64
CA PRO A 101 13.77 -6.96 -3.51
C PRO A 101 13.47 -5.91 -2.42
N SER A 102 13.53 -4.64 -2.82
CA SER A 102 13.66 -3.48 -1.94
C SER A 102 12.33 -2.99 -1.37
N LEU A 103 12.38 -2.36 -0.19
CA LEU A 103 11.30 -1.53 0.37
C LEU A 103 11.48 -0.03 0.07
N ARG A 104 12.44 0.32 -0.79
CA ARG A 104 12.71 1.70 -1.19
C ARG A 104 11.46 2.40 -1.75
N GLY A 105 10.78 1.79 -2.71
CA GLY A 105 9.56 2.34 -3.31
C GLY A 105 8.46 2.56 -2.27
N PHE A 106 8.29 1.61 -1.36
CA PHE A 106 7.35 1.73 -0.23
C PHE A 106 7.62 2.97 0.62
N VAL A 107 8.85 3.12 1.11
CA VAL A 107 9.22 4.26 1.96
C VAL A 107 9.06 5.59 1.23
N ILE A 108 9.41 5.66 -0.06
CA ILE A 108 9.25 6.88 -0.85
C ILE A 108 7.76 7.22 -0.98
N SER A 109 6.95 6.26 -1.44
CA SER A 109 5.54 6.46 -1.76
C SER A 109 4.71 6.85 -0.54
N VAL A 110 4.81 6.12 0.58
CA VAL A 110 4.00 6.41 1.79
C VAL A 110 4.37 7.74 2.46
N ASN A 111 5.47 8.37 2.01
CA ASN A 111 5.92 9.67 2.48
C ASN A 111 5.95 10.72 1.34
N ASP A 112 5.35 10.43 0.18
CA ASP A 112 5.26 11.38 -0.92
C ASP A 112 4.19 12.45 -0.69
N PRO A 113 4.31 13.64 -1.30
CA PRO A 113 3.34 14.72 -1.15
C PRO A 113 1.89 14.32 -1.39
N GLY A 114 1.61 13.45 -2.37
CA GLY A 114 0.26 12.93 -2.64
C GLY A 114 -0.39 12.22 -1.45
N MET A 115 0.40 11.42 -0.73
CA MET A 115 -0.03 10.67 0.46
C MET A 115 -0.07 11.56 1.70
N THR A 116 0.89 12.48 1.82
CA THR A 116 1.16 13.19 3.08
C THR A 116 0.41 14.51 3.23
N ARG A 117 0.15 15.24 2.15
CA ARG A 117 -0.56 16.54 2.24
C ARG A 117 -2.00 16.45 2.74
N PRO A 118 -2.81 15.42 2.40
CA PRO A 118 -4.16 15.29 2.95
C PRO A 118 -4.19 15.27 4.48
N TRP A 119 -3.16 14.72 5.13
CA TRP A 119 -3.01 14.70 6.59
C TRP A 119 -2.93 16.10 7.22
N GLU A 120 -2.48 17.12 6.49
CA GLU A 120 -2.45 18.51 6.98
C GLU A 120 -3.85 19.07 7.28
N ARG A 121 -4.90 18.44 6.74
CA ARG A 121 -6.30 18.82 6.88
C ARG A 121 -7.12 17.83 7.73
N LEU A 122 -6.47 16.95 8.50
CA LEU A 122 -7.14 15.94 9.34
C LEU A 122 -8.28 16.52 10.21
N ALA A 123 -8.07 17.66 10.87
CA ALA A 123 -9.10 18.27 11.73
C ALA A 123 -10.39 18.65 10.96
N GLU A 124 -10.26 19.04 9.69
CA GLU A 124 -11.39 19.31 8.81
C GLU A 124 -12.07 18.02 8.37
N ALA A 125 -11.30 17.00 8.00
CA ALA A 125 -11.83 15.68 7.66
C ALA A 125 -12.60 15.06 8.85
N LEU A 126 -12.12 15.20 10.08
CA LEU A 126 -12.82 14.76 11.29
C LEU A 126 -14.16 15.48 11.51
N THR A 127 -14.29 16.71 11.00
CA THR A 127 -15.53 17.49 11.11
C THR A 127 -16.52 17.14 9.99
N THR A 128 -16.01 16.87 8.79
CA THR A 128 -16.82 16.73 7.57
C THR A 128 -17.09 15.28 7.19
N GLY A 129 -16.27 14.35 7.65
CA GLY A 129 -16.25 12.95 7.22
C GLY A 129 -15.82 12.78 5.76
N LYS A 130 -15.04 13.72 5.20
CA LYS A 130 -14.67 13.73 3.77
C LYS A 130 -13.16 13.85 3.58
N SER A 131 -12.66 13.24 2.50
CA SER A 131 -11.29 13.41 2.05
C SER A 131 -10.97 14.87 1.70
N PRO A 132 -9.86 15.43 2.21
CA PRO A 132 -9.33 16.73 1.81
C PRO A 132 -8.35 16.64 0.62
N ALA A 133 -8.24 15.50 -0.08
CA ALA A 133 -7.27 15.31 -1.16
C ALA A 133 -7.42 16.37 -2.27
N ARG A 134 -8.65 16.66 -2.72
CA ARG A 134 -8.89 17.69 -3.74
C ARG A 134 -8.43 19.09 -3.32
N ASP A 135 -8.55 19.43 -2.04
CA ASP A 135 -8.12 20.73 -1.52
C ASP A 135 -6.59 20.83 -1.40
N THR A 136 -5.91 19.70 -1.19
CA THR A 136 -4.46 19.63 -0.93
C THR A 136 -3.62 19.25 -2.15
N LEU A 137 -4.24 18.66 -3.18
CA LEU A 137 -3.59 18.15 -4.40
C LEU A 137 -3.94 18.97 -5.65
N ALA A 138 -4.20 20.26 -5.46
CA ALA A 138 -4.49 21.22 -6.52
C ALA A 138 -5.76 20.88 -7.34
N GLY A 139 -6.84 20.54 -6.66
CA GLY A 139 -8.15 20.23 -7.25
C GLY A 139 -8.33 18.78 -7.69
N ARG A 140 -7.28 17.95 -7.59
CA ARG A 140 -7.26 16.56 -8.03
C ARG A 140 -7.54 15.58 -6.89
N ASP A 141 -8.21 14.48 -7.17
CA ASP A 141 -8.15 13.34 -6.26
C ASP A 141 -6.78 12.65 -6.33
N PHE A 142 -6.59 11.61 -5.52
CA PHE A 142 -5.32 10.91 -5.43
C PHE A 142 -4.91 10.26 -6.76
N TRP A 143 -5.85 9.66 -7.49
CA TRP A 143 -5.57 8.95 -8.75
C TRP A 143 -5.22 9.93 -9.87
N GLU A 144 -5.98 11.03 -9.98
CA GLU A 144 -5.69 12.15 -10.90
C GLU A 144 -4.32 12.80 -10.58
N HIS A 145 -3.93 12.85 -9.30
CA HIS A 145 -2.62 13.36 -8.89
C HIS A 145 -1.47 12.44 -9.31
N LEU A 146 -1.63 11.12 -9.15
CA LEU A 146 -0.63 10.14 -9.61
C LEU A 146 -0.44 10.21 -11.13
N GLU A 147 -1.53 10.22 -11.90
CA GLU A 147 -1.47 10.36 -13.37
C GLU A 147 -0.64 11.58 -13.79
N ALA A 148 -0.85 12.70 -13.10
CA ALA A 148 -0.18 13.94 -13.40
C ALA A 148 1.20 14.10 -12.75
N THR A 149 1.64 13.13 -11.94
CA THR A 149 2.93 13.16 -11.21
C THR A 149 3.69 11.85 -11.42
N PRO A 150 4.34 11.64 -12.59
CA PRO A 150 4.94 10.35 -12.96
C PRO A 150 5.95 9.78 -11.95
N ALA A 151 6.67 10.63 -11.24
CA ALA A 151 7.63 10.19 -10.21
C ALA A 151 6.92 9.56 -8.99
N GLU A 152 5.80 10.14 -8.54
CA GLU A 152 4.99 9.59 -7.44
C GLU A 152 4.23 8.34 -7.92
N ALA A 153 3.73 8.33 -9.16
CA ALA A 153 3.10 7.13 -9.74
C ALA A 153 4.08 5.94 -9.84
N ALA A 154 5.32 6.17 -10.26
CA ALA A 154 6.34 5.14 -10.31
C ALA A 154 6.68 4.61 -8.91
N ALA A 155 6.83 5.50 -7.93
CA ALA A 155 7.07 5.11 -6.53
C ALA A 155 5.88 4.33 -5.95
N TYR A 156 4.65 4.73 -6.27
CA TYR A 156 3.43 4.02 -5.84
C TYR A 156 3.33 2.62 -6.46
N ALA A 157 3.61 2.48 -7.75
CA ALA A 157 3.66 1.16 -8.39
C ALA A 157 4.73 0.26 -7.74
N GLU A 158 5.93 0.78 -7.48
CA GLU A 158 6.98 0.03 -6.77
C GLU A 158 6.60 -0.33 -5.34
N CYS A 159 5.88 0.55 -4.63
CA CYS A 159 5.36 0.33 -3.29
C CYS A 159 4.42 -0.89 -3.23
N MET A 160 3.63 -1.12 -4.28
CA MET A 160 2.67 -2.23 -4.34
C MET A 160 3.32 -3.59 -4.59
N VAL A 161 4.51 -3.65 -5.19
CA VAL A 161 5.16 -4.91 -5.60
C VAL A 161 5.32 -5.92 -4.45
N PRO A 162 5.96 -5.59 -3.30
CA PRO A 162 6.24 -6.61 -2.28
C PRO A 162 4.98 -7.24 -1.69
N THR A 163 3.96 -6.42 -1.41
CA THR A 163 2.68 -6.91 -0.86
C THR A 163 1.87 -7.66 -1.90
N SER A 164 1.92 -7.27 -3.19
CA SER A 164 1.26 -7.98 -4.29
C SER A 164 1.92 -9.33 -4.60
N ARG A 165 3.25 -9.45 -4.50
CA ARG A 165 3.96 -10.74 -4.60
C ARG A 165 3.57 -11.68 -3.47
N LEU A 166 3.53 -11.18 -2.23
CA LEU A 166 3.08 -11.95 -1.06
C LEU A 166 1.63 -12.40 -1.23
N ALA A 167 0.74 -11.51 -1.68
CA ALA A 167 -0.64 -11.87 -1.99
C ALA A 167 -0.70 -12.99 -3.03
N GLY A 168 0.05 -12.89 -4.12
CA GLY A 168 0.13 -13.95 -5.13
C GLY A 168 0.61 -15.31 -4.57
N GLU A 169 1.59 -15.31 -3.67
CA GLU A 169 2.04 -16.51 -2.95
C GLU A 169 0.94 -17.12 -2.09
N THR A 170 0.25 -16.28 -1.33
CA THR A 170 -0.91 -16.66 -0.52
C THR A 170 -2.01 -17.27 -1.40
N VAL A 171 -2.31 -16.67 -2.56
CA VAL A 171 -3.31 -17.19 -3.51
C VAL A 171 -2.93 -18.57 -4.02
N VAL A 172 -1.68 -18.76 -4.45
CA VAL A 172 -1.18 -20.06 -4.94
C VAL A 172 -1.23 -21.12 -3.85
N ALA A 173 -0.99 -20.76 -2.60
CA ALA A 173 -1.08 -21.68 -1.46
C ALA A 173 -2.54 -22.02 -1.08
N ALA A 174 -3.45 -21.06 -1.22
CA ALA A 174 -4.83 -21.18 -0.76
C ALA A 174 -5.78 -21.81 -1.79
N LEU A 175 -5.51 -21.61 -3.09
CA LEU A 175 -6.41 -22.01 -4.17
C LEU A 175 -5.76 -22.99 -5.14
N PRO A 176 -6.52 -23.96 -5.69
CA PRO A 176 -6.07 -24.79 -6.81
C PRO A 176 -6.05 -23.96 -8.11
N THR A 177 -5.08 -23.06 -8.25
CA THR A 177 -5.01 -22.06 -9.33
C THR A 177 -5.04 -22.66 -10.74
N HIS A 178 -4.53 -23.87 -10.91
CA HIS A 178 -4.58 -24.64 -12.16
C HIS A 178 -6.00 -24.93 -12.68
N ARG A 179 -7.05 -24.74 -11.87
CA ARG A 179 -8.44 -24.93 -12.28
C ARG A 179 -9.01 -23.74 -13.06
N PHE A 180 -8.37 -22.58 -12.98
CA PHE A 180 -8.82 -21.37 -13.66
C PHE A 180 -8.13 -21.25 -15.01
N SER A 181 -8.93 -20.96 -16.03
CA SER A 181 -8.47 -20.78 -17.41
C SER A 181 -8.25 -19.31 -17.76
N ARG A 182 -9.02 -18.40 -17.14
CA ARG A 182 -8.94 -16.95 -17.37
C ARG A 182 -9.08 -16.18 -16.06
N VAL A 183 -7.95 -15.67 -15.58
CA VAL A 183 -7.88 -14.82 -14.37
C VAL A 183 -7.95 -13.35 -14.77
N VAL A 184 -8.85 -12.59 -14.16
CA VAL A 184 -8.99 -11.13 -14.37
C VAL A 184 -8.59 -10.42 -13.07
N ASP A 185 -7.49 -9.67 -13.11
CA ASP A 185 -6.99 -8.85 -12.01
C ASP A 185 -7.46 -7.41 -12.23
N VAL A 186 -8.37 -6.94 -11.36
CA VAL A 186 -9.07 -5.67 -11.49
C VAL A 186 -8.38 -4.62 -10.63
N GLY A 187 -7.87 -3.55 -11.24
CA GLY A 187 -6.91 -2.65 -10.59
C GLY A 187 -5.57 -3.35 -10.31
N GLY A 188 -5.17 -4.23 -11.21
CA GLY A 188 -4.11 -5.22 -10.96
C GLY A 188 -2.68 -4.70 -11.10
N SER A 189 -2.45 -3.44 -11.47
CA SER A 189 -1.09 -2.89 -11.58
C SER A 189 -0.35 -2.96 -10.23
N PRO A 190 0.95 -3.32 -10.21
CA PRO A 190 1.89 -3.53 -11.32
C PRO A 190 1.94 -4.98 -11.81
N GLY A 191 0.88 -5.77 -11.68
CA GLY A 191 0.80 -7.13 -12.22
C GLY A 191 1.58 -8.19 -11.44
N SER A 192 2.18 -7.86 -10.29
CA SER A 192 2.93 -8.83 -9.47
C SER A 192 2.05 -10.00 -8.98
N LEU A 193 0.79 -9.73 -8.63
CA LEU A 193 -0.14 -10.76 -8.14
C LEU A 193 -0.47 -11.74 -9.26
N ILE A 194 -1.04 -11.25 -10.37
CA ILE A 194 -1.39 -12.11 -11.51
C ILE A 194 -0.15 -12.81 -12.09
N GLY A 195 1.00 -12.14 -12.09
CA GLY A 195 2.29 -12.71 -12.51
C GLY A 195 2.63 -13.98 -11.73
N LYS A 196 2.55 -13.90 -10.40
CA LYS A 196 2.78 -15.04 -9.50
C LYS A 196 1.74 -16.15 -9.69
N VAL A 197 0.46 -15.80 -9.81
CA VAL A 197 -0.63 -16.78 -9.99
C VAL A 197 -0.46 -17.55 -11.30
N LEU A 198 -0.17 -16.86 -12.42
CA LEU A 198 0.00 -17.50 -13.72
C LEU A 198 1.29 -18.30 -13.84
N ALA A 199 2.34 -17.95 -13.11
CA ALA A 199 3.55 -18.77 -13.03
C ALA A 199 3.25 -20.16 -12.43
N ALA A 200 2.25 -20.25 -11.52
CA ALA A 200 1.79 -21.50 -10.93
C ALA A 200 0.67 -22.21 -11.73
N ALA A 201 0.09 -21.55 -12.74
CA ALA A 201 -0.97 -22.07 -13.60
C ALA A 201 -0.56 -21.94 -15.09
N PRO A 202 0.21 -22.89 -15.64
CA PRO A 202 0.82 -22.77 -16.97
C PRO A 202 -0.20 -22.65 -18.12
N ASP A 203 -1.38 -23.27 -17.98
CA ASP A 203 -2.42 -23.29 -19.01
C ASP A 203 -3.38 -22.08 -18.92
N ALA A 204 -3.31 -21.30 -17.84
CA ALA A 204 -4.16 -20.15 -17.63
C ALA A 204 -3.69 -18.94 -18.46
N ARG A 205 -4.64 -18.06 -18.80
CA ARG A 205 -4.38 -16.71 -19.32
C ARG A 205 -4.83 -15.66 -18.32
N GLY A 206 -4.18 -14.51 -18.35
CA GLY A 206 -4.48 -13.39 -17.49
C GLY A 206 -5.02 -12.18 -18.23
N VAL A 207 -5.76 -11.35 -17.50
CA VAL A 207 -6.09 -9.98 -17.89
C VAL A 207 -5.76 -9.08 -16.71
N VAL A 208 -5.04 -7.99 -16.94
CA VAL A 208 -4.93 -6.89 -15.98
C VAL A 208 -5.77 -5.74 -16.51
N LEU A 209 -6.82 -5.37 -15.76
CA LEU A 209 -7.54 -4.13 -15.98
C LEU A 209 -6.95 -3.06 -15.08
N ASP A 210 -6.54 -1.93 -15.64
CA ASP A 210 -6.12 -0.76 -14.87
C ASP A 210 -6.25 0.53 -15.68
N LEU A 211 -6.02 1.66 -15.03
CA LEU A 211 -5.97 2.96 -15.68
C LEU A 211 -4.85 2.99 -16.74
N PRO A 212 -5.03 3.71 -17.86
CA PRO A 212 -4.05 3.75 -18.95
C PRO A 212 -2.62 4.10 -18.50
N TRP A 213 -2.49 5.01 -17.54
CA TRP A 213 -1.19 5.45 -17.01
C TRP A 213 -0.52 4.42 -16.09
N ALA A 214 -1.27 3.48 -15.53
CA ALA A 214 -0.78 2.50 -14.56
C ALA A 214 -0.28 1.21 -15.24
N LEU A 215 -0.82 0.85 -16.41
CA LEU A 215 -0.45 -0.38 -17.13
C LEU A 215 1.03 -0.50 -17.54
N PRO A 216 1.77 0.58 -17.89
CA PRO A 216 3.19 0.45 -18.22
C PRO A 216 4.03 -0.18 -17.09
N TYR A 217 3.61 -0.01 -15.82
CA TYR A 217 4.31 -0.58 -14.67
C TYR A 217 4.17 -2.11 -14.56
N CYS A 218 3.25 -2.73 -15.30
CA CYS A 218 3.08 -4.19 -15.31
C CYS A 218 4.22 -4.94 -15.99
N THR A 219 4.86 -4.30 -16.98
CA THR A 219 5.84 -4.94 -17.88
C THR A 219 6.93 -5.70 -17.11
N ARG A 220 7.56 -5.03 -16.14
CA ARG A 220 8.68 -5.61 -15.38
C ARG A 220 8.27 -6.87 -14.63
N GLU A 221 7.16 -6.81 -13.89
CA GLU A 221 6.74 -7.93 -13.05
C GLU A 221 6.26 -9.13 -13.89
N LEU A 222 5.57 -8.87 -15.00
CA LEU A 222 5.12 -9.92 -15.93
C LEU A 222 6.30 -10.61 -16.63
N ASP A 223 7.33 -9.86 -17.01
CA ASP A 223 8.57 -10.40 -17.59
C ASP A 223 9.37 -11.20 -16.56
N GLU A 224 9.53 -10.69 -15.34
CA GLU A 224 10.22 -11.41 -14.25
C GLU A 224 9.54 -12.74 -13.90
N HIS A 225 8.22 -12.82 -14.00
CA HIS A 225 7.47 -14.05 -13.83
C HIS A 225 7.41 -14.92 -15.09
N GLY A 226 7.86 -14.43 -16.25
CA GLY A 226 7.87 -15.17 -17.52
C GLY A 226 6.46 -15.46 -18.06
N VAL A 227 5.52 -14.53 -17.86
CA VAL A 227 4.10 -14.72 -18.24
C VAL A 227 3.54 -13.62 -19.14
N ALA A 228 4.36 -12.66 -19.57
CA ALA A 228 3.92 -11.52 -20.36
C ALA A 228 3.15 -11.90 -21.65
N ASP A 229 3.50 -13.01 -22.30
CA ASP A 229 2.82 -13.51 -23.51
C ASP A 229 1.40 -14.09 -23.24
N ARG A 230 1.07 -14.33 -21.97
CA ARG A 230 -0.22 -14.88 -21.52
C ARG A 230 -1.11 -13.85 -20.82
N VAL A 231 -0.64 -12.62 -20.67
CA VAL A 231 -1.38 -11.54 -19.99
C VAL A 231 -1.80 -10.47 -20.99
N GLU A 232 -3.10 -10.22 -21.04
CA GLU A 232 -3.68 -9.07 -21.74
C GLU A 232 -3.71 -7.86 -20.81
N LEU A 233 -3.14 -6.73 -21.23
CA LEU A 233 -3.26 -5.46 -20.52
C LEU A 233 -4.43 -4.65 -21.10
N VAL A 234 -5.46 -4.40 -20.30
CA VAL A 234 -6.67 -3.69 -20.71
C VAL A 234 -6.73 -2.35 -20.00
N ALA A 235 -6.68 -1.26 -20.77
CA ALA A 235 -6.83 0.09 -20.26
C ALA A 235 -8.31 0.40 -20.07
N GLY A 236 -8.70 0.80 -18.85
CA GLY A 236 -10.09 1.12 -18.57
C GLY A 236 -10.33 1.57 -17.13
N ASP A 237 -11.59 1.83 -16.83
CA ASP A 237 -12.08 2.17 -15.50
C ASP A 237 -13.05 1.06 -15.05
N PHE A 238 -12.77 0.43 -13.91
CA PHE A 238 -13.61 -0.63 -13.36
C PHE A 238 -14.99 -0.14 -12.92
N PHE A 239 -15.21 1.18 -12.80
CA PHE A 239 -16.53 1.75 -12.55
C PHE A 239 -17.43 1.68 -13.76
N ASP A 240 -16.85 1.60 -14.96
CA ASP A 240 -17.59 1.52 -16.21
C ASP A 240 -17.82 0.07 -16.61
N ASP A 241 -16.76 -0.67 -16.91
CA ASP A 241 -16.84 -2.08 -17.29
C ASP A 241 -15.58 -2.85 -16.88
N VAL A 242 -15.74 -4.15 -16.67
CA VAL A 242 -14.66 -5.10 -16.36
C VAL A 242 -14.56 -6.15 -17.48
N PRO A 243 -13.35 -6.59 -17.89
CA PRO A 243 -13.18 -7.62 -18.93
C PRO A 243 -14.00 -8.88 -18.66
N ALA A 244 -14.82 -9.27 -19.65
CA ALA A 244 -15.75 -10.38 -19.51
C ALA A 244 -15.09 -11.77 -19.67
N GLY A 245 -15.79 -12.79 -19.17
CA GLY A 245 -15.48 -14.20 -19.43
C GLY A 245 -14.33 -14.79 -18.60
N GLY A 246 -13.90 -14.09 -17.54
CA GLY A 246 -13.06 -14.68 -16.49
C GLY A 246 -13.79 -15.75 -15.69
N ASP A 247 -13.04 -16.76 -15.23
CA ASP A 247 -13.50 -17.76 -14.26
C ASP A 247 -12.93 -17.52 -12.84
N LEU A 248 -11.96 -16.62 -12.71
CA LEU A 248 -11.52 -16.00 -11.46
C LEU A 248 -11.36 -14.48 -11.66
N TYR A 249 -11.99 -13.69 -10.80
CA TYR A 249 -11.77 -12.24 -10.68
C TYR A 249 -11.06 -11.96 -9.37
N VAL A 250 -10.04 -11.11 -9.40
CA VAL A 250 -9.25 -10.72 -8.23
C VAL A 250 -9.33 -9.21 -8.04
N LEU A 251 -9.59 -8.80 -6.80
CA LEU A 251 -9.54 -7.41 -6.34
C LEU A 251 -8.58 -7.38 -5.15
N LYS A 252 -7.42 -6.75 -5.29
CA LYS A 252 -6.43 -6.66 -4.20
C LYS A 252 -6.19 -5.20 -3.81
N ASN A 253 -6.48 -4.86 -2.55
CA ASN A 253 -6.46 -3.50 -2.00
C ASN A 253 -7.22 -2.50 -2.88
N ILE A 254 -8.37 -2.93 -3.42
CA ILE A 254 -9.22 -2.07 -4.24
C ILE A 254 -10.37 -1.51 -3.40
N LEU A 255 -11.06 -2.36 -2.64
CA LEU A 255 -12.29 -1.95 -1.96
C LEU A 255 -12.03 -0.99 -0.79
N VAL A 256 -10.82 -1.04 -0.21
CA VAL A 256 -10.37 -0.08 0.82
C VAL A 256 -10.38 1.37 0.33
N ASP A 257 -10.20 1.62 -0.96
CA ASP A 257 -10.13 2.97 -1.52
C ASP A 257 -11.50 3.61 -1.74
N TRP A 258 -12.58 2.86 -1.49
CA TRP A 258 -13.93 3.27 -1.87
C TRP A 258 -14.95 3.10 -0.74
N GLU A 259 -15.89 4.03 -0.66
CA GLU A 259 -17.10 3.90 0.14
C GLU A 259 -18.02 2.78 -0.37
N ASP A 260 -18.98 2.35 0.45
CA ASP A 260 -19.79 1.15 0.18
C ASP A 260 -20.53 1.21 -1.16
N ALA A 261 -21.05 2.38 -1.55
CA ALA A 261 -21.77 2.54 -2.81
C ALA A 261 -20.87 2.27 -4.03
N ASP A 262 -19.63 2.76 -4.00
CA ASP A 262 -18.66 2.59 -5.07
C ASP A 262 -18.05 1.18 -5.05
N ALA A 263 -17.78 0.63 -3.87
CA ALA A 263 -17.38 -0.77 -3.71
C ALA A 263 -18.43 -1.75 -4.27
N LEU A 264 -19.72 -1.53 -3.98
CA LEU A 264 -20.83 -2.31 -4.55
C LEU A 264 -20.92 -2.16 -6.08
N ARG A 265 -20.64 -0.97 -6.62
CA ARG A 265 -20.60 -0.75 -8.07
C ARG A 265 -19.49 -1.56 -8.73
N ILE A 266 -18.29 -1.55 -8.16
CA ILE A 266 -17.14 -2.34 -8.64
C ILE A 266 -17.48 -3.84 -8.60
N LEU A 267 -17.94 -4.32 -7.45
CA LEU A 267 -18.35 -5.72 -7.25
C LEU A 267 -19.46 -6.14 -8.23
N GLY A 268 -20.43 -5.26 -8.46
CA GLY A 268 -21.51 -5.48 -9.44
C GLY A 268 -21.00 -5.59 -10.87
N ASN A 269 -20.02 -4.78 -11.27
CA ASN A 269 -19.39 -4.86 -12.57
C ASN A 269 -18.58 -6.15 -12.75
N CYS A 270 -17.83 -6.58 -11.72
CA CYS A 270 -17.18 -7.89 -11.71
C CYS A 270 -18.19 -9.02 -11.88
N ARG A 271 -19.29 -9.01 -11.11
CA ARG A 271 -20.35 -10.03 -11.20
C ARG A 271 -21.01 -10.08 -12.57
N LYS A 272 -21.26 -8.92 -13.19
CA LYS A 272 -21.85 -8.79 -14.54
C LYS A 272 -20.91 -9.34 -15.63
N ALA A 273 -19.61 -9.13 -15.49
CA ALA A 273 -18.60 -9.57 -16.46
C ALA A 273 -18.27 -11.07 -16.36
N ALA A 274 -18.44 -11.64 -15.17
CA ALA A 274 -18.08 -13.00 -14.86
C ALA A 274 -18.98 -14.06 -15.51
N ALA A 275 -18.39 -15.21 -15.85
CA ALA A 275 -19.18 -16.38 -16.25
C ALA A 275 -20.00 -16.92 -15.05
N PRO A 276 -21.15 -17.57 -15.29
CA PRO A 276 -21.85 -18.31 -14.25
C PRO A 276 -20.91 -19.29 -13.54
N GLY A 277 -21.00 -19.36 -12.22
CA GLY A 277 -20.11 -20.21 -11.41
C GLY A 277 -18.66 -19.72 -11.26
N ALA A 278 -18.28 -18.57 -11.84
CA ALA A 278 -16.96 -17.98 -11.63
C ALA A 278 -16.72 -17.62 -10.15
N ARG A 279 -15.45 -17.45 -9.77
CA ARG A 279 -15.06 -17.04 -8.41
C ARG A 279 -14.62 -15.59 -8.39
N LEU A 280 -14.99 -14.90 -7.32
CA LEU A 280 -14.40 -13.63 -6.92
C LEU A 280 -13.45 -13.90 -5.74
N LEU A 281 -12.29 -13.27 -5.79
CA LEU A 281 -11.32 -13.24 -4.71
C LEU A 281 -11.03 -11.78 -4.34
N VAL A 282 -11.34 -11.41 -3.11
CA VAL A 282 -10.98 -10.11 -2.53
C VAL A 282 -9.82 -10.31 -1.56
N ILE A 283 -8.76 -9.52 -1.75
CA ILE A 283 -7.59 -9.49 -0.88
C ILE A 283 -7.47 -8.07 -0.35
N ASP A 284 -7.89 -7.84 0.89
CA ASP A 284 -7.91 -6.48 1.44
C ASP A 284 -7.56 -6.46 2.92
N TRP A 285 -7.31 -5.26 3.45
CA TRP A 285 -7.12 -5.08 4.88
C TRP A 285 -8.46 -5.18 5.61
N ALA A 286 -8.42 -5.72 6.83
CA ALA A 286 -9.54 -5.75 7.75
C ALA A 286 -9.19 -5.03 9.07
N LEU A 287 -10.20 -4.36 9.63
CA LEU A 287 -10.10 -3.83 10.99
C LEU A 287 -9.96 -4.98 12.00
N THR A 288 -9.17 -4.74 13.04
CA THR A 288 -8.89 -5.71 14.10
C THR A 288 -9.55 -5.29 15.41
N ASP A 289 -9.95 -6.23 16.26
CA ASP A 289 -10.53 -5.92 17.59
C ASP A 289 -9.50 -5.40 18.61
N TYR A 290 -8.22 -5.36 18.23
CA TYR A 290 -7.11 -4.87 19.04
C TYR A 290 -6.40 -3.70 18.33
N PRO A 291 -5.76 -2.77 19.07
CA PRO A 291 -5.00 -1.67 18.46
C PRO A 291 -3.94 -2.19 17.48
N SER A 292 -4.00 -1.71 16.24
CA SER A 292 -3.14 -2.16 15.14
C SER A 292 -2.97 -1.05 14.10
N PHE A 293 -2.03 -1.24 13.17
CA PHE A 293 -1.78 -0.27 12.11
C PHE A 293 -2.99 -0.04 11.19
N THR A 294 -3.92 -1.00 11.08
CA THR A 294 -5.09 -0.85 10.20
C THR A 294 -6.02 0.27 10.67
N HIS A 295 -6.05 0.60 11.96
CA HIS A 295 -6.83 1.75 12.46
C HIS A 295 -6.25 3.09 12.01
N VAL A 296 -4.92 3.18 11.84
CA VAL A 296 -4.28 4.40 11.32
C VAL A 296 -4.42 4.46 9.80
N ASN A 297 -4.28 3.31 9.12
CA ASN A 297 -4.51 3.24 7.68
C ASN A 297 -5.97 3.48 7.28
N ASP A 298 -6.94 3.24 8.17
CA ASP A 298 -8.34 3.59 7.92
C ASP A 298 -8.52 5.12 7.84
N ILE A 299 -7.82 5.86 8.70
CA ILE A 299 -7.74 7.32 8.60
C ILE A 299 -7.00 7.74 7.32
N ASP A 300 -5.94 7.02 6.93
CA ASP A 300 -5.27 7.26 5.66
C ASP A 300 -6.20 7.08 4.46
N ALA A 301 -6.98 5.99 4.42
CA ALA A 301 -7.98 5.73 3.37
C ALA A 301 -9.00 6.87 3.29
N LEU A 302 -9.55 7.32 4.43
CA LEU A 302 -10.46 8.47 4.46
C LEU A 302 -9.81 9.74 3.92
N LEU A 303 -8.56 10.03 4.31
CA LEU A 303 -7.91 11.27 3.95
C LEU A 303 -7.44 11.29 2.49
N VAL A 304 -6.85 10.20 2.02
CA VAL A 304 -6.16 10.13 0.73
C VAL A 304 -7.13 9.81 -0.40
N THR A 305 -7.93 8.75 -0.27
CA THR A 305 -8.84 8.27 -1.32
C THR A 305 -10.30 8.58 -1.03
N GLY A 306 -10.65 8.87 0.22
CA GLY A 306 -12.04 8.96 0.66
C GLY A 306 -12.68 7.59 0.89
N GLY A 307 -11.87 6.54 0.96
CA GLY A 307 -12.29 5.17 1.25
C GLY A 307 -12.29 4.85 2.74
N ARG A 308 -12.38 3.54 3.04
CA ARG A 308 -12.41 3.01 4.40
C ARG A 308 -11.98 1.54 4.47
N ILE A 309 -11.33 1.18 5.57
CA ILE A 309 -11.09 -0.22 5.93
C ILE A 309 -12.33 -0.76 6.64
N ARG A 310 -12.78 -1.94 6.20
CA ARG A 310 -13.95 -2.64 6.76
C ARG A 310 -13.50 -3.77 7.67
N THR A 311 -14.31 -4.14 8.64
CA THR A 311 -14.16 -5.43 9.34
C THR A 311 -14.34 -6.60 8.35
N GLU A 312 -13.85 -7.80 8.70
CA GLU A 312 -14.08 -8.99 7.89
C GLU A 312 -15.58 -9.26 7.66
N ALA A 313 -16.39 -9.08 8.70
CA ALA A 313 -17.84 -9.26 8.63
C ALA A 313 -18.49 -8.27 7.64
N GLU A 314 -18.15 -6.98 7.73
CA GLU A 314 -18.66 -5.97 6.79
C GLU A 314 -18.24 -6.28 5.34
N GLN A 315 -17.04 -6.81 5.11
CA GLN A 315 -16.62 -7.21 3.76
C GLN A 315 -17.44 -8.41 3.24
N LEU A 316 -17.69 -9.43 4.08
CA LEU A 316 -18.51 -10.59 3.72
C LEU A 316 -19.97 -10.18 3.43
N ASP A 317 -20.52 -9.26 4.20
CA ASP A 317 -21.85 -8.68 3.98
C ASP A 317 -21.89 -7.89 2.67
N LEU A 318 -20.86 -7.10 2.37
CA LEU A 318 -20.74 -6.34 1.12
C LEU A 318 -20.72 -7.27 -0.11
N LEU A 319 -20.03 -8.41 -0.02
CA LEU A 319 -20.03 -9.43 -1.08
C LEU A 319 -21.43 -10.05 -1.27
N SER A 320 -22.13 -10.33 -0.16
CA SER A 320 -23.51 -10.85 -0.19
C SER A 320 -24.47 -9.84 -0.82
N GLU A 321 -24.37 -8.56 -0.43
CA GLU A 321 -25.20 -7.47 -0.95
C GLU A 321 -24.96 -7.23 -2.45
N ALA A 322 -23.71 -7.36 -2.90
CA ALA A 322 -23.38 -7.33 -4.33
C ALA A 322 -23.92 -8.52 -5.13
N GLY A 323 -24.51 -9.52 -4.46
CA GLY A 323 -25.19 -10.68 -5.07
C GLY A 323 -24.30 -11.89 -5.29
N PHE A 324 -23.12 -11.94 -4.67
CA PHE A 324 -22.29 -13.14 -4.66
C PHE A 324 -22.81 -14.19 -3.66
N GLN A 325 -22.55 -15.45 -3.94
CA GLN A 325 -22.95 -16.60 -3.12
C GLN A 325 -21.78 -17.09 -2.27
N GLU A 326 -22.12 -17.62 -1.08
CA GLU A 326 -21.18 -18.27 -0.16
C GLU A 326 -19.90 -17.46 0.13
N PRO A 327 -19.98 -16.14 0.45
CA PRO A 327 -18.79 -15.40 0.82
C PRO A 327 -18.18 -15.98 2.10
N HIS A 328 -16.89 -16.27 2.07
CA HIS A 328 -16.16 -16.82 3.21
C HIS A 328 -14.67 -16.45 3.15
N ARG A 329 -14.01 -16.48 4.30
CA ARG A 329 -12.55 -16.34 4.38
C ARG A 329 -11.87 -17.65 4.01
N LEU A 330 -10.85 -17.56 3.15
CA LEU A 330 -9.92 -18.64 2.90
C LEU A 330 -8.91 -18.74 4.05
N VAL A 331 -8.75 -19.93 4.61
CA VAL A 331 -7.77 -20.19 5.66
C VAL A 331 -6.43 -20.47 5.01
N VAL A 332 -5.43 -19.66 5.36
CA VAL A 332 -4.05 -19.84 4.90
C VAL A 332 -3.19 -20.18 6.11
N PRO A 333 -2.58 -21.39 6.14
CA PRO A 333 -1.74 -21.79 7.25
C PRO A 333 -0.64 -20.76 7.56
N GLY A 334 -0.53 -20.34 8.81
CA GLY A 334 0.43 -19.34 9.26
C GLY A 334 0.02 -17.87 9.06
N GLN A 335 -1.20 -17.62 8.55
CA GLN A 335 -1.78 -16.27 8.41
C GLN A 335 -3.13 -16.14 9.16
N GLU A 336 -3.40 -16.99 10.14
CA GLU A 336 -4.68 -17.02 10.88
C GLU A 336 -4.96 -15.71 11.63
N GLY A 337 -3.91 -14.97 12.03
CA GLY A 337 -4.02 -13.65 12.67
C GLY A 337 -3.75 -12.47 11.75
N SER A 338 -3.55 -12.69 10.45
CA SER A 338 -3.25 -11.63 9.50
C SER A 338 -4.45 -10.69 9.36
N PRO A 339 -4.25 -9.35 9.43
CA PRO A 339 -5.29 -8.38 9.10
C PRO A 339 -5.49 -8.24 7.58
N MET A 340 -4.62 -8.80 6.73
CA MET A 340 -4.91 -8.97 5.30
C MET A 340 -5.77 -10.22 5.14
N VAL A 341 -7.03 -10.03 4.75
CA VAL A 341 -8.00 -11.11 4.57
C VAL A 341 -8.02 -11.57 3.12
N LEU A 342 -8.22 -12.87 2.91
CA LEU A 342 -8.53 -13.46 1.60
C LEU A 342 -9.96 -13.95 1.65
N LEU A 343 -10.86 -13.25 0.95
CA LEU A 343 -12.28 -13.58 0.92
C LEU A 343 -12.64 -14.12 -0.47
N GLN A 344 -13.28 -15.28 -0.50
CA GLN A 344 -13.79 -15.87 -1.72
C GLN A 344 -15.31 -15.85 -1.72
N ALA A 345 -15.89 -15.57 -2.88
CA ALA A 345 -17.32 -15.77 -3.14
C ALA A 345 -17.54 -16.29 -4.56
N ALA A 346 -18.75 -16.80 -4.84
CA ALA A 346 -19.12 -17.35 -6.14
C ALA A 346 -20.15 -16.48 -6.86
N VAL A 347 -20.02 -16.40 -8.18
CA VAL A 347 -21.08 -15.84 -9.04
C VAL A 347 -22.18 -16.91 -9.16
N PRO A 348 -23.47 -16.54 -9.03
CA PRO A 348 -24.57 -17.47 -9.23
C PRO A 348 -24.47 -18.24 -10.56
N GLU A 349 -24.91 -19.51 -10.55
CA GLU A 349 -25.11 -20.33 -11.76
C GLU A 349 -26.29 -19.83 -12.62
#